data_AF-A0A831XXB3-F1
#
_entry.id   AF-A0A831XXB3-F1
#
_cell.length_a   1.000
_cell.length_b   1.000
_cell.length_c   1.000
_cell.angle_alpha   90.00
_cell.angle_beta   90.00
_cell.angle_gamma   90.00
#
_symmetry.space_group_name_H-M   'P 1'
#
loop_
_entity.id
_entity.type
_entity.pdbx_description
1 polymer ?
#
loop_
_entity_poly.entity_id
_entity_poly.type
_entity_poly.pdbx_seq_one_letter_code
_entity_poly.pdbx_strand_id
1 'polypeptide(L)'
;MVDVLGGGAQFDEGRGGRTLLRITITAEIDGVRRDYTITFGRYGKDNAAVGRAYIREEGDAERFFALIKALTGEEPRGYRVDGRIIIKCG
;
A
#
# COMPACT_ATOMS: atom_id res chain seq x y z
N MET A 1 9.58 -13.38 -8.49
CA MET A 1 10.76 -12.53 -8.18
C MET A 1 10.26 -11.11 -7.99
N VAL A 2 10.80 -10.36 -7.02
CA VAL A 2 10.39 -8.97 -6.75
C VAL A 2 11.60 -8.07 -6.95
N ASP A 3 11.52 -7.18 -7.93
CA ASP A 3 12.55 -6.21 -8.24
C ASP A 3 12.00 -4.80 -8.04
N VAL A 4 12.59 -4.05 -7.11
CA VAL A 4 12.19 -2.66 -6.84
C VAL A 4 13.00 -1.74 -7.73
N LEU A 5 12.30 -0.98 -8.57
CA LEU A 5 12.91 -0.13 -9.59
C LEU A 5 13.05 1.32 -9.14
N GLY A 6 12.32 1.72 -8.10
CA GLY A 6 12.36 3.07 -7.55
C GLY A 6 11.05 3.47 -6.90
N GLY A 7 10.89 4.76 -6.65
CA GLY A 7 9.68 5.29 -6.05
C GLY A 7 9.86 6.71 -5.51
N GLY A 8 8.81 7.19 -4.84
CA GLY A 8 8.79 8.50 -4.21
C GLY A 8 7.83 8.54 -3.03
N ALA A 9 8.03 9.54 -2.18
CA ALA A 9 7.18 9.81 -1.03
C ALA A 9 6.81 11.29 -1.01
N GLN A 10 5.54 11.59 -0.77
CA GLN A 10 5.03 12.95 -0.70
C GLN A 10 3.92 13.08 0.35
N PHE A 11 3.82 14.26 0.94
CA PHE A 11 2.68 14.59 1.80
C PHE A 11 1.49 15.05 0.97
N ASP A 12 0.29 14.71 1.43
CA ASP A 12 -0.98 15.02 0.77
C ASP A 12 -2.02 15.36 1.85
N GLU A 13 -3.09 16.08 1.49
CA GLU A 13 -4.17 16.43 2.41
C GLU A 13 -5.36 15.48 2.22
N GLY A 14 -5.58 14.64 3.22
CA GLY A 14 -6.70 13.72 3.29
C GLY A 14 -8.00 14.39 3.70
N ARG A 15 -9.09 13.62 3.61
CA ARG A 15 -10.43 14.06 4.04
C ARG A 15 -10.41 14.65 5.46
N GLY A 16 -10.88 15.89 5.59
CA GLY A 16 -10.96 16.59 6.87
C GLY A 16 -9.66 17.26 7.31
N GLY A 17 -8.78 17.63 6.37
CA GLY A 17 -7.57 18.40 6.66
C GLY A 17 -6.42 17.60 7.26
N ARG A 18 -6.45 16.27 7.13
CA ARG A 18 -5.45 15.40 7.75
C ARG A 18 -4.27 15.22 6.82
N THR A 19 -3.07 15.54 7.29
CA THR A 19 -1.84 15.20 6.56
C THR A 19 -1.72 13.69 6.40
N LEU A 20 -1.54 13.24 5.16
CA LEU A 20 -1.28 11.87 4.77
C LEU A 20 0.12 11.78 4.16
N LEU A 21 0.76 10.62 4.29
CA LEU A 21 1.99 10.28 3.58
C LEU A 21 1.66 9.28 2.47
N ARG A 22 1.81 9.70 1.22
CA ARG A 22 1.64 8.84 0.05
C ARG A 22 3.00 8.36 -0.41
N ILE A 23 3.17 7.04 -0.46
CA ILE A 23 4.37 6.38 -0.96
C ILE A 23 3.99 5.64 -2.23
N THR A 24 4.74 5.88 -3.31
CA THR A 24 4.62 5.15 -4.57
C THR A 24 5.91 4.39 -4.80
N ILE A 25 5.79 3.10 -5.12
CA ILE A 25 6.91 2.20 -5.37
C ILE A 25 6.71 1.58 -6.75
N THR A 26 7.67 1.78 -7.64
CA THR A 26 7.73 1.09 -8.93
C THR A 26 8.42 -0.24 -8.72
N ALA A 27 7.75 -1.33 -9.05
CA ALA A 27 8.31 -2.68 -8.93
C ALA A 27 7.93 -3.56 -10.12
N GLU A 28 8.78 -4.53 -10.41
CA GLU A 28 8.49 -5.65 -11.28
C GLU A 28 8.29 -6.91 -10.44
N ILE A 29 7.14 -7.57 -10.64
CA ILE A 29 6.74 -8.74 -9.86
C ILE A 29 6.23 -9.79 -10.82
N ASP A 30 6.97 -10.90 -10.91
CA ASP A 30 6.70 -12.00 -11.84
C ASP A 30 6.54 -11.52 -13.30
N GLY A 31 7.45 -10.65 -13.73
CA GLY A 31 7.49 -10.08 -15.09
C GLY A 31 6.47 -8.97 -15.33
N VAL A 32 5.73 -8.52 -14.31
CA VAL A 32 4.75 -7.45 -14.42
C VAL A 32 5.26 -6.20 -13.71
N ARG A 33 5.56 -5.15 -14.48
CA ARG A 33 5.95 -3.84 -13.96
C ARG A 33 4.73 -2.98 -13.62
N ARG A 34 4.64 -2.51 -12.37
CA ARG A 34 3.57 -1.63 -11.87
C ARG A 34 4.07 -0.61 -10.86
N ASP A 35 3.31 0.47 -10.73
CA ASP A 35 3.45 1.41 -9.63
C ASP A 35 2.42 1.07 -8.56
N TYR A 36 2.90 0.79 -7.35
CA TYR A 36 2.09 0.49 -6.20
C TYR A 36 2.06 1.68 -5.26
N THR A 37 0.87 2.11 -4.89
CA THR A 37 0.70 3.26 -4.00
C THR A 37 0.06 2.84 -2.68
N ILE A 38 0.69 3.21 -1.58
CA ILE A 38 0.14 3.09 -0.22
C ILE A 38 0.07 4.46 0.43
N THR A 39 -1.03 4.72 1.13
CA THR A 39 -1.24 5.98 1.84
C THR A 39 -1.28 5.72 3.33
N PHE A 40 -0.36 6.33 4.06
CA PHE A 40 -0.31 6.33 5.51
C PHE A 40 -1.02 7.54 6.07
N GLY A 41 -1.81 7.30 7.10
CA GLY A 41 -2.44 8.33 7.91
C GLY A 41 -2.47 7.94 9.37
N ARG A 42 -2.90 8.87 10.20
CA ARG A 42 -3.08 8.65 11.64
C ARG A 42 -4.56 8.40 11.93
N TYR A 43 -4.87 7.31 12.64
CA TYR A 43 -6.25 6.87 12.88
C TYR A 43 -6.49 6.33 14.28
N GLY A 44 -7.77 6.35 14.70
CA GLY A 44 -8.23 5.79 15.96
C GLY A 44 -7.92 6.66 17.19
N LYS A 45 -8.34 6.18 18.36
CA LYS A 45 -8.11 6.84 19.65
C LYS A 45 -6.62 6.91 20.02
N ASP A 46 -5.83 5.94 19.56
CA ASP A 46 -4.41 5.80 19.88
C ASP A 46 -3.49 6.51 18.87
N ASN A 47 -4.06 7.23 17.90
CA ASN A 47 -3.32 7.96 16.88
C ASN A 47 -2.29 7.09 16.12
N ALA A 48 -2.66 5.83 15.85
CA ALA A 48 -1.80 4.85 15.22
C ALA A 48 -1.51 5.22 13.76
N ALA A 49 -0.26 5.03 13.33
CA ALA A 49 0.10 5.16 11.92
C ALA A 49 -0.38 3.91 11.18
N VAL A 50 -1.28 4.09 10.21
CA VAL A 50 -1.83 2.98 9.42
C VAL A 50 -1.73 3.32 7.95
N GLY A 51 -1.11 2.41 7.20
CA GLY A 51 -1.06 2.40 5.74
C GLY A 51 -2.25 1.67 5.15
N ARG A 52 -2.85 2.23 4.10
CA ARG A 52 -3.90 1.56 3.31
C ARG A 52 -3.61 1.68 1.83
N ALA A 53 -3.79 0.57 1.11
CA ALA A 53 -3.88 0.52 -0.34
C ALA A 53 -5.23 -0.06 -0.75
N TYR A 54 -5.79 0.43 -1.85
CA TYR A 54 -7.11 0.05 -2.35
C TYR A 54 -6.94 -0.50 -3.76
N ILE A 55 -7.15 -1.79 -3.93
CA ILE A 55 -6.90 -2.50 -5.20
C ILE A 55 -8.19 -3.19 -5.64
N ARG A 56 -8.49 -3.19 -6.95
CA ARG A 56 -9.66 -3.89 -7.49
C ARG A 56 -9.32 -5.30 -7.96
N GLU A 57 -8.23 -5.41 -8.69
CA GLU A 57 -7.79 -6.66 -9.32
C GLU A 57 -7.07 -7.56 -8.30
N GLU A 58 -7.51 -8.81 -8.19
CA GLU A 58 -6.97 -9.76 -7.23
C GLU A 58 -5.48 -10.06 -7.47
N GLY A 59 -5.09 -10.23 -8.74
CA GLY A 59 -3.68 -10.41 -9.09
C GLY A 59 -2.80 -9.21 -8.75
N ASP A 60 -3.32 -7.97 -8.81
CA ASP A 60 -2.55 -6.80 -8.38
C ASP A 60 -2.44 -6.73 -6.86
N ALA A 61 -3.47 -7.21 -6.14
CA ALA A 61 -3.41 -7.32 -4.68
C ALA A 61 -2.37 -8.35 -4.25
N GLU A 62 -2.37 -9.55 -4.83
CA GLU A 62 -1.38 -10.61 -4.58
C GLU A 62 0.05 -10.12 -4.81
N ARG A 63 0.30 -9.44 -5.93
CA ARG A 63 1.60 -8.81 -6.20
C ARG A 63 1.95 -7.76 -5.15
N PHE A 64 0.97 -6.97 -4.70
CA PHE A 64 1.24 -5.98 -3.67
C PHE A 64 1.51 -6.61 -2.29
N PHE A 65 0.86 -7.73 -1.93
CA PHE A 65 1.24 -8.52 -0.74
C PHE A 65 2.69 -8.99 -0.85
N ALA A 66 3.09 -9.54 -1.99
CA ALA A 66 4.45 -10.00 -2.23
C ALA A 66 5.47 -8.85 -2.12
N LEU A 67 5.15 -7.67 -2.67
CA LEU A 67 5.99 -6.48 -2.56
C LEU A 67 6.19 -6.06 -1.10
N ILE A 68 5.11 -5.94 -0.34
CA ILE A 68 5.20 -5.53 1.06
C ILE A 68 6.01 -6.55 1.86
N LYS A 69 5.72 -7.85 1.72
CA LYS A 69 6.46 -8.92 2.40
C LYS A 69 7.95 -8.91 2.05
N ALA A 70 8.30 -8.63 0.80
CA ALA A 70 9.70 -8.50 0.37
C ALA A 70 10.40 -7.28 0.99
N LEU A 71 9.68 -6.16 1.14
CA LEU A 71 10.22 -4.91 1.70
C LEU A 71 10.33 -4.92 3.23
N THR A 72 9.38 -5.54 3.92
CA THR A 72 9.26 -5.43 5.39
C THR A 72 9.57 -6.73 6.12
N GLY A 73 9.58 -7.87 5.42
CA GLY A 73 9.62 -9.20 6.03
C GLY A 73 8.30 -9.64 6.66
N GLU A 74 7.26 -8.80 6.61
CA GLU A 74 5.96 -9.05 7.24
C GLU A 74 4.84 -9.11 6.21
N GLU A 75 3.94 -10.07 6.37
CA GLU A 75 2.77 -10.19 5.52
C GLU A 75 1.69 -9.19 5.94
N PRO A 76 1.26 -8.28 5.06
CA PRO A 76 0.25 -7.30 5.44
C PRO A 76 -1.12 -7.96 5.57
N ARG A 77 -2.05 -7.26 6.23
CA ARG A 77 -3.44 -7.74 6.33
C ARG A 77 -4.22 -7.27 5.11
N GLY A 78 -5.09 -8.10 4.55
CA GLY A 78 -6.05 -7.62 3.56
C GLY A 78 -7.46 -8.16 3.77
N TYR A 79 -8.42 -7.39 3.29
CA TYR A 79 -9.84 -7.71 3.39
C TYR A 79 -10.61 -7.06 2.24
N ARG A 80 -11.73 -7.67 1.84
CA ARG A 80 -12.55 -7.22 0.72
C ARG A 80 -13.71 -6.35 1.20
N VAL A 81 -13.89 -5.19 0.57
CA VAL A 81 -14.99 -4.22 0.83
C VAL A 81 -15.41 -3.59 -0.50
N ASP A 82 -16.70 -3.60 -0.81
CA ASP A 82 -17.28 -2.94 -1.99
C ASP A 82 -16.53 -3.20 -3.31
N GLY A 83 -16.21 -4.47 -3.57
CA GLY A 83 -15.49 -4.89 -4.78
C GLY A 83 -14.01 -4.49 -4.82
N ARG A 84 -13.44 -4.04 -3.69
CA ARG A 84 -12.01 -3.70 -3.56
C ARG A 84 -11.37 -4.55 -2.48
N ILE A 85 -10.11 -4.90 -2.68
CA ILE A 85 -9.22 -5.44 -1.67
C ILE A 85 -8.49 -4.27 -1.02
N ILE A 86 -8.69 -4.12 0.28
CA ILE A 86 -7.98 -3.14 1.10
C ILE A 86 -6.81 -3.87 1.75
N ILE A 87 -5.59 -3.47 1.41
CA ILE A 87 -4.37 -3.94 2.06
C ILE A 87 -3.99 -2.92 3.13
N LYS A 88 -3.74 -3.41 4.35
CA LYS A 88 -3.45 -2.63 5.54
C LYS A 88 -2.07 -3.01 6.10
N CYS A 89 -1.26 -1.98 6.32
CA CYS A 89 0.05 -2.05 6.97
C CYS A 89 0.06 -1.13 8.19
N GLY A 90 0.91 -1.40 9.18
CA GLY A 90 1.08 -0.57 10.38
C GLY A 90 1.12 -1.36 11.66
#